data_AF-A0A0D1J092-F1
#
_entry.id   AF-A0A0D1J092-F1
#
_cell.length_a   1.000
_cell.length_b   1.000
_cell.length_c   1.000
_cell.angle_alpha   90.00
_cell.angle_beta   90.00
_cell.angle_gamma   90.00
#
_symmetry.space_group_name_H-M   'P 1'
#
loop_
_entity.id
_entity.type
_entity.pdbx_description
1 polymer ?
#
loop_
_entity_poly.entity_id
_entity_poly.type
_entity_poly.pdbx_seq_one_letter_code
_entity_poly.pdbx_strand_id
1 'polypeptide(L)'
;MKKWLIIAVSLAIAIVLFMYTKGEVKAAGMTVGYTTGDTALYNSLTKYHTYMNAIATDTFAFEKNGHVIGDAPTKQLTYAKKEKIKTWAVISNYNDAIYDFDRDLASRVMSNKTAKKRFTDQLITLAKKHSYYGINIDFEAVNPEDRAAYSTFIQYVSQALNKKHINNGIRSGQKRR
;
A
#
# COMPACT_ATOMS: atom_id res chain seq x y z
N MET A 1 38.95 37.68 20.17
CA MET A 1 38.12 38.00 18.98
C MET A 1 37.79 36.77 18.12
N LYS A 2 38.76 35.93 17.72
CA LYS A 2 38.52 34.76 16.84
C LYS A 2 37.56 33.68 17.40
N LYS A 3 37.57 33.41 18.72
CA LYS A 3 36.68 32.41 19.35
C LYS A 3 35.20 32.81 19.30
N TRP A 4 34.90 34.09 19.49
CA TRP A 4 33.54 34.64 19.41
C TRP A 4 32.99 34.63 17.98
N LEU A 5 33.87 34.86 16.98
CA LEU A 5 33.52 34.75 15.57
C LEU A 5 33.15 33.32 15.16
N ILE A 6 33.89 32.31 15.64
CA ILE A 6 33.62 30.89 15.34
C ILE A 6 32.28 30.46 15.96
N ILE A 7 32.00 30.87 17.20
CA ILE A 7 30.72 30.55 17.86
C ILE A 7 29.54 31.18 17.11
N ALA A 8 29.68 32.44 16.68
CA ALA A 8 28.63 33.13 15.93
C ALA A 8 28.34 32.46 14.57
N VAL A 9 29.37 32.02 13.85
CA VAL A 9 29.21 31.31 12.56
C VAL A 9 28.57 29.93 12.75
N SER A 10 28.99 29.17 13.75
CA SER A 10 28.39 27.86 14.05
C SER A 10 26.92 27.98 14.46
N LEU A 11 26.56 29.01 15.23
CA LEU A 11 25.18 29.27 15.62
C LEU A 11 24.31 29.67 14.41
N ALA A 12 24.84 30.49 13.50
CA ALA A 12 24.14 30.87 12.27
C ALA A 12 23.87 29.65 11.37
N ILE A 13 24.85 28.75 11.19
CA ILE A 13 24.68 27.51 10.43
C ILE A 13 23.63 26.60 11.08
N ALA A 14 23.66 26.46 12.40
CA ALA A 14 22.67 25.68 13.14
C ALA A 14 21.26 26.26 13.00
N ILE A 15 21.11 27.59 13.02
CA ILE A 15 19.82 28.27 12.80
C ILE A 15 19.33 28.05 11.37
N VAL A 16 20.19 28.16 10.35
CA VAL A 16 19.83 27.91 8.95
C VAL A 16 19.40 26.45 8.74
N LEU A 17 20.13 25.49 9.30
CA LEU A 17 19.75 24.07 9.29
C LEU A 17 18.41 23.84 10.00
N PHE A 18 18.18 24.48 11.14
CA PHE A 18 16.94 24.37 11.91
C PHE A 18 15.74 25.04 11.22
N MET A 19 15.97 26.09 10.44
CA MET A 19 14.95 26.70 9.58
C MET A 19 14.64 25.84 8.36
N TYR A 20 15.63 25.14 7.80
CA TYR A 20 15.44 24.23 6.67
C TYR A 20 14.66 22.95 7.06
N THR A 21 14.79 22.49 8.31
CA THR A 21 14.07 21.29 8.79
C THR A 21 12.62 21.55 9.19
N LYS A 22 12.20 22.81 9.35
CA LYS A 22 10.84 23.20 9.74
C LYS A 22 9.87 23.41 8.58
N GLY A 23 10.30 23.19 7.34
CA GLY A 23 9.37 23.13 6.22
C GLY A 23 8.48 21.90 6.36
N GLU A 24 7.25 22.07 6.88
CA GLU A 24 6.22 21.05 6.76
C GLU A 24 5.92 20.86 5.27
N VAL A 25 6.54 19.84 4.66
CA VAL A 25 6.16 19.39 3.32
C VAL A 25 4.76 18.80 3.46
N LYS A 26 3.74 19.62 3.21
CA LYS A 26 2.37 19.15 3.06
C LYS A 26 2.39 18.06 1.98
N ALA A 27 2.13 16.82 2.38
CA ALA A 27 2.12 15.70 1.45
C ALA A 27 1.15 16.04 0.30
N ALA A 28 1.66 16.00 -0.94
CA ALA A 28 0.82 16.22 -2.11
C ALA A 28 -0.35 15.22 -2.09
N GLY A 29 -1.56 15.69 -2.41
CA GLY A 29 -2.74 14.83 -2.48
C GLY A 29 -2.51 13.65 -3.43
N MET A 30 -3.07 12.49 -3.09
CA MET A 30 -2.94 11.30 -3.92
C MET A 30 -4.21 11.09 -4.74
N THR A 31 -4.07 11.07 -6.06
CA THR A 31 -5.14 10.71 -6.99
C THR A 31 -4.81 9.34 -7.57
N VAL A 32 -5.64 8.34 -7.25
CA VAL A 32 -5.38 6.93 -7.54
C VAL A 32 -6.31 6.43 -8.65
N GLY A 33 -5.74 5.86 -9.71
CA GLY A 33 -6.48 5.06 -10.68
C GLY A 33 -6.42 3.57 -10.35
N TYR A 34 -7.54 2.87 -10.33
CA TYR A 34 -7.56 1.40 -10.22
C TYR A 34 -7.37 0.75 -11.58
N THR A 35 -6.58 -0.32 -11.63
CA THR A 35 -6.28 -1.05 -12.86
C THR A 35 -6.20 -2.54 -12.62
N THR A 36 -6.79 -3.32 -13.52
CA THR A 36 -6.56 -4.75 -13.67
C THR A 36 -5.40 -5.01 -14.65
N GLY A 37 -5.02 -6.27 -14.83
CA GLY A 37 -3.86 -6.66 -15.65
C GLY A 37 -4.08 -6.65 -17.17
N ASP A 38 -5.29 -6.37 -17.64
CA ASP A 38 -5.63 -6.43 -19.07
C ASP A 38 -5.13 -5.22 -19.89
N THR A 39 -5.18 -5.40 -21.21
CA THR A 39 -4.65 -4.42 -22.18
C THR A 39 -5.49 -3.15 -22.24
N ALA A 40 -6.80 -3.22 -22.01
CA ALA A 40 -7.67 -2.05 -22.06
C ALA A 40 -7.32 -1.08 -20.92
N LEU A 41 -7.08 -1.62 -19.72
CA LEU A 41 -6.67 -0.83 -18.56
C LEU A 41 -5.25 -0.27 -18.70
N TYR A 42 -4.33 -1.01 -19.34
CA TYR A 42 -3.03 -0.45 -19.72
C TYR A 42 -3.16 0.76 -20.67
N ASN A 43 -4.01 0.64 -21.70
CA ASN A 43 -4.26 1.75 -22.64
C ASN A 43 -4.90 2.96 -21.93
N SER A 44 -5.81 2.72 -20.98
CA SER A 44 -6.40 3.78 -20.15
C SER A 44 -5.35 4.48 -19.30
N LEU A 45 -4.50 3.70 -18.60
CA LEU A 45 -3.39 4.23 -17.80
C LEU A 45 -2.48 5.13 -18.65
N THR A 46 -1.99 4.64 -19.78
CA THR A 46 -1.07 5.41 -20.63
C THR A 46 -1.70 6.70 -21.16
N LYS A 47 -2.98 6.65 -21.54
CA LYS A 47 -3.73 7.80 -22.06
C LYS A 47 -4.03 8.86 -21.00
N TYR A 48 -4.31 8.46 -19.77
CA TYR A 48 -4.83 9.36 -18.73
C TYR A 48 -3.90 9.54 -17.52
N HIS A 49 -2.65 9.06 -17.58
CA HIS A 49 -1.74 9.10 -16.45
C HIS A 49 -1.50 10.51 -15.87
N THR A 50 -1.58 11.57 -16.67
CA THR A 50 -1.38 12.95 -16.21
C THR A 50 -2.45 13.45 -15.23
N TYR A 51 -3.58 12.76 -15.13
CA TYR A 51 -4.65 13.06 -14.16
C TYR A 51 -4.48 12.34 -12.81
N MET A 52 -3.48 11.47 -12.68
CA MET A 52 -3.25 10.66 -11.48
C MET A 52 -1.78 10.66 -11.11
N ASN A 53 -1.48 10.37 -9.84
CA ASN A 53 -0.10 10.23 -9.36
C ASN A 53 0.17 8.89 -8.66
N ALA A 54 -0.86 8.04 -8.61
CA ALA A 54 -0.77 6.68 -8.17
C ALA A 54 -1.70 5.76 -8.96
N ILE A 55 -1.35 4.49 -9.03
CA ILE A 55 -2.24 3.41 -9.46
C ILE A 55 -2.35 2.33 -8.40
N ALA A 56 -3.51 1.69 -8.33
CA ALA A 56 -3.80 0.52 -7.52
C ALA A 56 -4.05 -0.67 -8.45
N THR A 57 -3.16 -1.66 -8.43
CA THR A 57 -3.21 -2.84 -9.31
C THR A 57 -4.04 -3.93 -8.65
N ASP A 58 -5.28 -4.08 -9.08
CA ASP A 58 -6.25 -5.07 -8.62
C ASP A 58 -6.08 -6.39 -9.36
N THR A 59 -5.09 -7.16 -8.92
CA THR A 59 -4.65 -8.39 -9.59
C THR A 59 -4.24 -9.50 -8.63
N PHE A 60 -4.44 -9.32 -7.31
CA PHE A 60 -4.05 -10.31 -6.31
C PHE A 60 -5.19 -10.66 -5.36
N ALA A 61 -5.22 -11.92 -4.96
CA ALA A 61 -6.08 -12.46 -3.91
C ALA A 61 -5.27 -13.37 -2.99
N PHE A 62 -5.92 -14.20 -2.17
CA PHE A 62 -5.23 -15.18 -1.34
C PHE A 62 -6.07 -16.42 -1.07
N GLU A 63 -5.40 -17.53 -0.75
CA GLU A 63 -6.04 -18.80 -0.40
C GLU A 63 -6.28 -18.92 1.11
N LYS A 64 -7.09 -19.92 1.50
CA LYS A 64 -7.44 -20.23 2.90
C LYS A 64 -6.24 -20.36 3.85
N ASN A 65 -5.07 -20.72 3.31
CA ASN A 65 -3.84 -20.91 4.08
C ASN A 65 -3.00 -19.61 4.20
N GLY A 66 -3.50 -18.47 3.70
CA GLY A 66 -2.81 -17.18 3.65
C GLY A 66 -1.79 -17.01 2.51
N HIS A 67 -1.75 -17.92 1.54
CA HIS A 67 -0.91 -17.78 0.34
C HIS A 67 -1.52 -16.75 -0.60
N VAL A 68 -0.77 -15.69 -0.91
CA VAL A 68 -1.14 -14.68 -1.90
C VAL A 68 -0.99 -15.27 -3.31
N ILE A 69 -2.02 -15.09 -4.12
CA ILE A 69 -2.13 -15.57 -5.50
C ILE A 69 -2.36 -14.39 -6.45
N GLY A 70 -2.22 -14.64 -7.75
CA GLY A 70 -2.32 -13.65 -8.81
C GLY A 70 -0.97 -13.15 -9.29
N ASP A 71 -0.99 -12.36 -10.35
CA ASP A 71 0.21 -11.92 -11.07
C ASP A 71 0.34 -10.40 -11.08
N ALA A 72 1.59 -9.92 -10.96
CA ALA A 72 1.88 -8.51 -11.09
C ALA A 72 1.71 -8.05 -12.55
N PRO A 73 0.96 -6.97 -12.84
CA PRO A 73 0.76 -6.49 -14.20
C PRO A 73 2.01 -5.73 -14.69
N THR A 74 3.01 -6.47 -15.16
CA THR A 74 4.37 -5.97 -15.42
C THR A 74 4.44 -4.81 -16.42
N LYS A 75 3.53 -4.76 -17.40
CA LYS A 75 3.44 -3.63 -18.36
C LYS A 75 3.03 -2.34 -17.67
N GLN A 76 2.00 -2.39 -16.84
CA GLN A 76 1.49 -1.27 -16.04
C GLN A 76 2.55 -0.81 -15.04
N LEU A 77 3.22 -1.75 -14.34
CA LEU A 77 4.29 -1.41 -13.40
C LEU A 77 5.49 -0.76 -14.08
N THR A 78 5.92 -1.29 -15.22
CA THR A 78 7.03 -0.73 -16.01
C THR A 78 6.71 0.70 -16.45
N TYR A 79 5.49 0.92 -16.96
CA TYR A 79 5.05 2.25 -17.38
C TYR A 79 4.94 3.22 -16.20
N ALA A 80 4.32 2.80 -15.09
CA ALA A 80 4.19 3.61 -13.89
C ALA A 80 5.57 4.03 -13.35
N LYS A 81 6.55 3.12 -13.34
CA LYS A 81 7.93 3.44 -12.96
C LYS A 81 8.55 4.50 -13.85
N LYS A 82 8.38 4.40 -15.18
CA LYS A 82 8.88 5.36 -16.16
C LYS A 82 8.31 6.76 -15.92
N GLU A 83 7.00 6.84 -15.69
CA GLU A 83 6.28 8.10 -15.49
C GLU A 83 6.26 8.57 -14.02
N LYS A 84 7.04 7.92 -13.13
CA LYS A 84 7.15 8.22 -11.69
C LYS A 84 5.81 8.17 -10.93
N ILE A 85 4.90 7.30 -11.35
CA ILE A 85 3.61 7.04 -10.72
C ILE A 85 3.80 6.02 -9.60
N LYS A 86 3.24 6.30 -8.42
CA LYS A 86 3.29 5.36 -7.28
C LYS A 86 2.39 4.15 -7.55
N THR A 87 2.83 2.95 -7.18
CA THR A 87 2.06 1.72 -7.41
C THR A 87 1.67 1.06 -6.10
N TRP A 88 0.40 0.68 -5.97
CA TRP A 88 -0.13 -0.07 -4.84
C TRP A 88 -0.58 -1.45 -5.29
N ALA A 89 -0.08 -2.51 -4.67
CA ALA A 89 -0.61 -3.86 -4.92
C ALA A 89 -1.91 -4.03 -4.14
N VAL A 90 -3.03 -4.23 -4.83
CA VAL A 90 -4.31 -4.51 -4.19
C VAL A 90 -4.43 -6.00 -3.96
N ILE A 91 -4.73 -6.40 -2.73
CA ILE A 91 -4.99 -7.78 -2.35
C ILE A 91 -6.41 -7.86 -1.79
N SER A 92 -7.26 -8.62 -2.46
CA SER A 92 -8.65 -8.83 -2.07
C SER A 92 -8.91 -10.20 -1.46
N ASN A 93 -10.05 -10.34 -0.78
CA ASN A 93 -10.62 -11.65 -0.40
C ASN A 93 -11.60 -12.17 -1.47
N TYR A 94 -11.42 -11.77 -2.73
CA TYR A 94 -12.18 -12.32 -3.83
C TYR A 94 -11.82 -13.80 -4.04
N ASN A 95 -12.82 -14.63 -4.28
CA ASN A 95 -12.65 -16.08 -4.44
C ASN A 95 -13.32 -16.54 -5.74
N ASP A 96 -12.49 -16.90 -6.72
CA ASP A 96 -12.93 -17.37 -8.03
C ASP A 96 -13.82 -18.61 -7.97
N ALA A 97 -13.73 -19.42 -6.90
CA ALA A 97 -14.58 -20.61 -6.75
C ALA A 97 -16.04 -20.26 -6.45
N ILE A 98 -16.31 -19.06 -5.94
CA ILE A 98 -17.67 -18.57 -5.64
C ILE A 98 -18.04 -17.33 -6.44
N TYR A 99 -17.12 -16.78 -7.24
CA TYR A 99 -17.27 -15.56 -8.02
C TYR A 99 -17.75 -14.35 -7.19
N ASP A 100 -17.27 -14.23 -5.95
CA ASP A 100 -17.63 -13.16 -5.01
C ASP A 100 -16.55 -12.99 -3.93
N PHE A 101 -16.70 -11.95 -3.10
CA PHE A 101 -15.91 -11.74 -1.90
C PHE A 101 -16.27 -12.76 -0.81
N ASP A 102 -15.25 -13.50 -0.37
CA ASP A 102 -15.39 -14.56 0.61
C ASP A 102 -15.11 -14.04 2.03
N ARG A 103 -16.20 -13.83 2.78
CA ARG A 103 -16.16 -13.39 4.18
C ARG A 103 -15.42 -14.37 5.10
N ASP A 104 -15.55 -15.67 4.86
CA ASP A 104 -14.95 -16.72 5.70
C ASP A 104 -13.44 -16.81 5.44
N LEU A 105 -13.03 -16.58 4.19
CA LEU A 105 -11.63 -16.43 3.81
C LEU A 105 -10.98 -15.26 4.55
N ALA A 106 -11.67 -14.11 4.62
CA ALA A 106 -11.23 -12.97 5.41
C ALA A 106 -11.15 -13.32 6.91
N SER A 107 -12.22 -13.87 7.51
CA SER A 107 -12.26 -14.32 8.92
C SER A 107 -11.09 -15.26 9.25
N ARG A 108 -10.80 -16.20 8.35
CA ARG A 108 -9.74 -17.21 8.53
C ARG A 108 -8.35 -16.60 8.52
N VAL A 109 -8.02 -15.70 7.59
CA VAL A 109 -6.67 -15.11 7.55
C VAL A 109 -6.43 -14.18 8.75
N MET A 110 -7.47 -13.56 9.30
CA MET A 110 -7.36 -12.72 10.51
C MET A 110 -7.13 -13.53 11.78
N SER A 111 -7.85 -14.65 11.95
CA SER A 111 -7.88 -15.47 13.16
C SER A 111 -6.78 -16.53 13.22
N ASN A 112 -6.41 -17.14 12.10
CA ASN A 112 -5.40 -18.20 12.07
C ASN A 112 -3.97 -17.61 12.08
N LYS A 113 -3.20 -17.88 13.14
CA LYS A 113 -1.83 -17.35 13.32
C LYS A 113 -0.89 -17.68 12.16
N THR A 114 -0.94 -18.92 11.65
CA THR A 114 -0.07 -19.36 10.56
C THR A 114 -0.46 -18.71 9.23
N ALA A 115 -1.75 -18.65 8.91
CA ALA A 115 -2.24 -18.00 7.70
C ALA A 115 -1.95 -16.49 7.72
N LYS A 116 -2.24 -15.82 8.84
CA LYS A 116 -1.94 -14.40 9.04
C LYS A 116 -0.47 -14.06 8.81
N LYS A 117 0.42 -14.87 9.39
CA LYS A 117 1.87 -14.68 9.24
C LYS A 117 2.31 -14.91 7.79
N ARG A 118 1.89 -16.01 7.18
CA ARG A 118 2.21 -16.33 5.77
C ARG A 118 1.75 -15.22 4.83
N PHE A 119 0.51 -14.78 4.99
CA PHE A 119 -0.08 -13.68 4.21
C PHE A 119 0.79 -12.43 4.32
N THR A 120 1.09 -12.00 5.55
CA THR A 120 1.86 -10.78 5.80
C THR A 120 3.30 -10.87 5.25
N ASP A 121 3.96 -12.01 5.40
CA ASP A 121 5.31 -12.23 4.86
C ASP A 121 5.30 -12.21 3.32
N GLN A 122 4.25 -12.72 2.68
CA GLN A 122 4.10 -12.68 1.23
C GLN A 122 3.76 -11.29 0.70
N LEU A 123 3.00 -10.47 1.42
CA LEU A 123 2.82 -9.05 1.09
C LEU A 123 4.15 -8.30 1.04
N ILE A 124 5.02 -8.51 2.03
CA ILE A 124 6.36 -7.90 2.06
C ILE A 124 7.20 -8.38 0.88
N THR A 125 7.16 -9.68 0.59
CA THR A 125 7.90 -10.28 -0.54
C THR A 125 7.41 -9.71 -1.86
N LEU A 126 6.09 -9.64 -2.06
CA LEU A 126 5.46 -9.09 -3.25
C LEU A 126 5.85 -7.64 -3.47
N ALA A 127 5.72 -6.80 -2.44
CA ALA A 127 6.05 -5.38 -2.51
C ALA A 127 7.51 -5.16 -2.92
N LYS A 128 8.44 -5.90 -2.31
CA LYS A 128 9.87 -5.81 -2.62
C LYS A 128 10.20 -6.31 -4.02
N LYS A 129 9.69 -7.49 -4.38
CA LYS A 129 9.96 -8.14 -5.67
C LYS A 129 9.56 -7.25 -6.84
N HIS A 130 8.43 -6.56 -6.72
CA HIS A 130 7.89 -5.72 -7.80
C HIS A 130 8.09 -4.22 -7.58
N SER A 131 8.84 -3.83 -6.54
CA SER A 131 9.09 -2.43 -6.18
C SER A 131 7.80 -1.60 -6.03
N TYR A 132 6.76 -2.18 -5.43
CA TYR A 132 5.54 -1.45 -5.13
C TYR A 132 5.83 -0.35 -4.10
N TYR A 133 5.16 0.79 -4.27
CA TYR A 133 5.16 1.86 -3.27
C TYR A 133 4.48 1.41 -1.97
N GLY A 134 3.44 0.59 -2.08
CA GLY A 134 2.71 0.07 -0.94
C GLY A 134 1.77 -1.08 -1.26
N ILE A 135 1.08 -1.53 -0.22
CA ILE A 135 0.03 -2.56 -0.27
C ILE A 135 -1.33 -1.90 -0.01
N ASN A 136 -2.36 -2.29 -0.75
CA ASN A 136 -3.75 -1.93 -0.51
C ASN A 136 -4.54 -3.19 -0.11
N ILE A 137 -5.01 -3.27 1.12
CA ILE A 137 -5.90 -4.36 1.55
C ILE A 137 -7.34 -4.00 1.20
N ASP A 138 -7.98 -4.78 0.32
CA ASP A 138 -9.36 -4.60 -0.12
C ASP A 138 -10.20 -5.81 0.31
N PHE A 139 -10.39 -5.94 1.63
CA PHE A 139 -11.26 -6.98 2.18
C PHE A 139 -12.69 -6.46 2.19
N GLU A 140 -13.57 -7.08 1.40
CA GLU A 140 -15.00 -6.76 1.36
C GLU A 140 -15.85 -7.88 1.94
N ALA A 141 -17.12 -7.56 2.20
CA ALA A 141 -18.07 -8.47 2.84
C ALA A 141 -17.59 -9.06 4.19
N VAL A 142 -16.64 -8.41 4.87
CA VAL A 142 -16.14 -8.84 6.19
C VAL A 142 -17.30 -8.95 7.18
N ASN A 143 -17.34 -10.08 7.88
CA ASN A 143 -18.32 -10.35 8.93
C ASN A 143 -18.35 -9.21 9.97
N PRO A 144 -19.52 -8.64 10.30
CA PRO A 144 -19.62 -7.55 11.30
C PRO A 144 -18.99 -7.90 12.65
N GLU A 145 -19.11 -9.15 13.08
CA GLU A 145 -18.51 -9.72 14.30
C GLU A 145 -16.97 -9.69 14.28
N ASP A 146 -16.36 -9.70 13.09
CA ASP A 146 -14.91 -9.63 12.91
C ASP A 146 -14.35 -8.20 12.95
N ARG A 147 -15.18 -7.17 13.20
CA ARG A 147 -14.72 -5.77 13.25
C ARG A 147 -13.45 -5.56 14.09
N ALA A 148 -13.40 -6.18 15.27
CA ALA A 148 -12.24 -6.09 16.16
C ALA A 148 -11.04 -6.86 15.60
N ALA A 149 -11.27 -8.09 15.12
CA ALA A 149 -10.24 -8.93 14.51
C ALA A 149 -9.62 -8.26 13.27
N TYR A 150 -10.43 -7.63 12.42
CA TYR A 150 -10.00 -6.87 11.25
C TYR A 150 -9.14 -5.68 11.64
N SER A 151 -9.55 -4.90 12.65
CA SER A 151 -8.75 -3.77 13.14
C SER A 151 -7.38 -4.21 13.66
N THR A 152 -7.33 -5.29 14.45
CA THR A 152 -6.06 -5.87 14.94
C THR A 152 -5.21 -6.45 13.80
N PHE A 153 -5.85 -7.11 12.82
CA PHE A 153 -5.16 -7.63 11.64
C PHE A 153 -4.50 -6.53 10.83
N ILE A 154 -5.23 -5.43 10.55
CA ILE A 154 -4.70 -4.28 9.81
C ILE A 154 -3.55 -3.61 10.58
N GLN A 155 -3.65 -3.47 11.90
CA GLN A 155 -2.54 -2.97 12.73
C GLN A 155 -1.31 -3.88 12.62
N TYR A 156 -1.50 -5.20 12.70
CA TYR A 156 -0.43 -6.19 12.57
C TYR A 156 0.27 -6.10 11.21
N VAL A 157 -0.49 -6.09 10.12
CA VAL A 157 0.04 -5.97 8.75
C VAL A 157 0.76 -4.64 8.56
N SER A 158 0.15 -3.52 8.99
CA SER A 158 0.76 -2.19 8.87
C SER A 158 2.08 -2.09 9.62
N GLN A 159 2.16 -2.61 10.85
CA GLN A 159 3.42 -2.63 11.60
C GLN A 159 4.51 -3.46 10.88
N ALA A 160 4.14 -4.60 10.30
CA ALA A 160 5.08 -5.44 9.57
C ALA A 160 5.60 -4.77 8.28
N LEU A 161 4.72 -4.11 7.52
CA LEU A 161 5.06 -3.36 6.30
C LEU A 161 5.94 -2.14 6.62
N ASN A 162 5.57 -1.36 7.65
CA ASN A 162 6.30 -0.16 8.06
C ASN A 162 7.74 -0.49 8.51
N LYS A 163 7.96 -1.62 9.21
CA LYS A 163 9.29 -2.12 9.57
C LYS A 163 10.19 -2.40 8.36
N LYS A 164 9.61 -2.49 7.16
CA LYS A 164 10.30 -2.71 5.89
C LYS A 164 10.21 -1.50 4.96
N HIS A 165 9.76 -0.34 5.46
CA HIS A 165 9.55 0.90 4.71
C HIS A 165 8.56 0.76 3.53
N ILE A 166 7.56 -0.11 3.66
CA ILE A 166 6.49 -0.30 2.68
C ILE A 166 5.23 0.41 3.20
N ASN A 167 4.58 1.21 2.36
CA ASN A 167 3.36 1.93 2.73
C ASN A 167 2.14 1.00 2.76
N ASN A 168 1.12 1.35 3.55
CA ASN A 168 -0.15 0.61 3.64
C ASN A 168 -1.34 1.55 3.33
N GLY A 169 -2.20 1.15 2.40
CA GLY A 169 -3.48 1.78 2.07
C GLY A 169 -4.62 0.84 2.47
N ILE A 170 -5.67 1.37 3.08
CA ILE A 170 -6.80 0.56 3.55
C ILE A 170 -8.08 1.13 2.94
N ARG A 171 -8.88 0.27 2.32
CA ARG A 171 -10.29 0.57 2.00
C ARG A 171 -11.17 -0.30 2.88
N SER A 172 -11.88 0.30 3.83
CA SER A 172 -13.02 -0.37 4.47
C SER A 172 -14.29 0.04 3.73
N GLY A 173 -14.76 -0.81 2.83
CA GLY A 173 -16.05 -0.69 2.18
C GLY A 173 -17.19 -0.96 3.17
N GLN A 174 -17.53 0.00 4.03
CA GLN A 174 -18.88 0.12 4.54
C GLN A 174 -19.44 1.46 4.07
N LYS A 175 -20.24 1.41 2.99
CA LYS A 175 -21.23 2.46 2.72
C LYS A 175 -22.07 2.59 3.99
N ARG A 176 -21.81 3.64 4.77
CA ARG A 176 -22.80 4.15 5.71
C ARG A 176 -24.02 4.53 4.87
N ARG A 177 -25.02 3.65 4.88
CA ARG A 177 -26.40 4.05 4.66
C ARG A 177 -26.89 4.71 5.95
#